data_AF-A0A101EBZ2-F1
#
_entry.id   AF-A0A101EBZ2-F1
#
_cell.length_a   1.000
_cell.length_b   1.000
_cell.length_c   1.000
_cell.angle_alpha   90.00
_cell.angle_beta   90.00
_cell.angle_gamma   90.00
#
_symmetry.space_group_name_H-M   'P 1'
#
loop_
_entity.id
_entity.type
_entity.pdbx_description
1 polymer ?
#
loop_
_entity_poly.entity_id
_entity_poly.type
_entity_poly.pdbx_seq_one_letter_code
_entity_poly.pdbx_strand_id
1 'polypeptide(L)'
;MGAIGVPIAVAANRSFIAETATMTVHPIRLTGLVIGVPQTYEYLDKMQDRVVRFVTEHSRISEEKFRELMFRTGELARDIGTVLVGRDAVEVGLIDEVGGLSQAVNYLKTLIAEGAPGPGGLH
;
A
#
# COMPACT_ATOMS: atom_id res chain seq x y z
N MET A 1 -0.34 0.16 9.52
CA MET A 1 -0.53 -0.98 8.62
C MET A 1 0.85 -1.46 8.17
N GLY A 2 1.14 -2.76 8.35
CA GLY A 2 2.38 -3.37 7.82
C GLY A 2 2.33 -3.55 6.30
N ALA A 3 3.38 -4.13 5.71
CA ALA A 3 3.55 -4.25 4.24
C ALA A 3 2.33 -4.78 3.47
N ILE A 4 1.58 -5.75 4.03
CA ILE A 4 0.40 -6.34 3.40
C ILE A 4 -0.81 -5.39 3.42
N GLY A 5 -0.84 -4.44 4.35
CA GLY A 5 -1.93 -3.47 4.43
C GLY A 5 -1.96 -2.50 3.25
N VAL A 6 -0.82 -2.22 2.60
CA VAL A 6 -0.79 -1.35 1.42
C VAL A 6 -1.50 -2.00 0.23
N PRO A 7 -1.15 -3.23 -0.24
CA PRO A 7 -1.90 -3.90 -1.30
C PRO A 7 -3.39 -4.09 -1.00
N ILE A 8 -3.76 -4.38 0.26
CA ILE A 8 -5.18 -4.53 0.62
C ILE A 8 -5.93 -3.20 0.52
N ALA A 9 -5.33 -2.11 0.99
CA ALA A 9 -5.98 -0.81 0.99
C ALA A 9 -6.23 -0.29 -0.44
N VAL A 10 -5.25 -0.44 -1.33
CA VAL A 10 -5.36 0.01 -2.73
C VAL A 10 -6.29 -0.88 -3.57
N ALA A 11 -6.56 -2.12 -3.14
CA ALA A 11 -7.51 -3.00 -3.83
C ALA A 11 -8.98 -2.59 -3.65
N ALA A 12 -9.28 -1.68 -2.73
CA ALA A 12 -10.65 -1.19 -2.51
C ALA A 12 -11.03 -0.14 -3.57
N ASN A 13 -12.31 -0.09 -3.95
CA ASN A 13 -12.80 0.99 -4.83
C ASN A 13 -12.71 2.38 -4.18
N ARG A 14 -12.73 2.42 -2.84
CA ARG A 14 -12.45 3.63 -2.05
C ARG A 14 -11.87 3.23 -0.72
N SER A 15 -10.82 3.93 -0.31
CA SER A 15 -10.03 3.64 0.87
C SER A 15 -10.03 4.83 1.84
N PHE A 16 -10.05 4.53 3.14
CA PHE A 16 -9.99 5.53 4.21
C PHE A 16 -8.86 5.19 5.17
N ILE A 17 -8.16 6.21 5.66
CA ILE A 17 -7.15 6.08 6.70
C ILE A 17 -7.43 7.06 7.85
N ALA A 18 -7.36 6.60 9.09
CA ALA A 18 -7.48 7.49 10.23
C ALA A 18 -6.28 8.45 10.28
N GLU A 19 -6.50 9.69 10.73
CA GLU A 19 -5.46 10.73 10.76
C GLU A 19 -4.20 10.30 11.53
N THR A 20 -4.37 9.56 12.61
CA THR A 20 -3.27 9.05 13.45
C THR A 20 -2.73 7.69 13.01
N ALA A 21 -3.34 7.04 12.01
CA ALA A 21 -2.86 5.76 11.51
C ALA A 21 -1.64 5.97 10.62
N THR A 22 -0.80 4.93 10.55
CA THR A 22 0.42 4.94 9.73
C THR A 22 0.41 3.80 8.72
N MET A 23 1.10 3.99 7.60
CA MET A 23 1.41 2.95 6.59
C MET A 23 2.92 2.89 6.39
N THR A 24 3.47 1.68 6.31
CA THR A 24 4.90 1.51 6.05
C THR A 24 5.11 0.97 4.63
N VAL A 25 5.89 1.69 3.83
CA VAL A 25 6.40 1.24 2.53
C VAL A 25 7.86 0.85 2.70
N HIS A 26 8.21 -0.40 2.44
CA HIS A 26 9.58 -0.91 2.61
C HIS A 26 9.85 -2.06 1.62
N PRO A 27 11.12 -2.38 1.31
CA PRO A 27 11.43 -3.47 0.40
C PRO A 27 11.10 -4.82 1.01
N ILE A 28 10.89 -5.84 0.17
CA ILE A 28 10.76 -7.23 0.65
C ILE A 28 12.06 -7.63 1.35
N ARG A 29 11.94 -8.17 2.56
CA ARG A 29 13.08 -8.66 3.35
C ARG A 29 12.95 -10.17 3.52
N LEU A 30 14.08 -10.87 3.47
CA LEU A 30 14.18 -12.26 3.93
C LEU A 30 14.62 -12.28 5.40
N THR A 31 14.07 -13.20 6.17
CA THR A 31 14.49 -13.50 7.55
C THR A 31 14.99 -14.93 7.62
N GLY A 32 16.07 -15.19 8.37
CA GLY A 32 16.65 -16.52 8.54
C GLY A 32 17.86 -16.78 7.62
N LEU A 33 18.27 -18.05 7.48
CA LEU A 33 19.39 -18.44 6.63
C LEU A 33 19.01 -18.28 5.15
N VAL A 34 19.57 -17.26 4.51
CA VAL A 34 19.42 -17.05 3.06
C VAL A 34 20.57 -17.76 2.36
N ILE A 35 20.23 -18.66 1.44
CA ILE A 35 21.22 -19.20 0.50
C ILE A 35 21.46 -18.07 -0.51
N GLY A 36 22.59 -17.37 -0.38
CA GLY A 36 22.96 -16.18 -1.19
C GLY A 36 23.30 -16.49 -2.64
N VAL A 37 22.54 -17.37 -3.30
CA VAL A 37 22.70 -17.70 -4.71
C VAL A 37 21.96 -16.66 -5.59
N PRO A 38 22.46 -16.34 -6.79
CA PRO A 38 21.86 -15.34 -7.68
C PRO A 38 20.36 -15.53 -7.92
N GLN A 39 19.91 -16.78 -8.01
CA GLN A 39 18.50 -17.13 -8.23
C GLN A 39 17.59 -16.64 -7.11
N THR A 40 18.07 -16.60 -5.87
CA THR A 40 17.30 -16.07 -4.74
C THR A 40 17.12 -14.57 -4.86
N TYR A 41 18.15 -13.84 -5.28
CA TYR A 41 18.05 -12.39 -5.51
C TYR A 41 17.11 -12.06 -6.67
N GLU A 42 17.22 -12.74 -7.80
CA GLU A 42 16.30 -12.56 -8.94
C GLU A 42 14.84 -12.86 -8.57
N TYR A 43 14.61 -13.87 -7.72
CA TYR A 43 13.27 -14.19 -7.26
C TYR A 43 12.69 -13.06 -6.39
N LEU A 44 13.49 -12.49 -5.48
CA LEU A 44 13.07 -11.38 -4.64
C LEU A 44 12.73 -10.14 -5.46
N ASP A 45 13.57 -9.82 -6.44
CA ASP A 45 13.37 -8.68 -7.33
C ASP A 45 12.05 -8.81 -8.12
N LYS A 46 11.80 -10.00 -8.69
CA LYS A 46 10.52 -10.32 -9.36
C LYS A 46 9.31 -10.22 -8.43
N MET A 47 9.46 -10.64 -7.18
CA MET A 47 8.38 -10.53 -6.19
C MET A 47 8.12 -9.07 -5.81
N GLN A 48 9.17 -8.28 -5.67
CA GLN A 48 9.09 -6.86 -5.37
C GLN A 48 8.40 -6.10 -6.51
N ASP A 49 8.80 -6.36 -7.76
CA ASP A 49 8.19 -5.76 -8.94
C ASP A 49 6.70 -6.09 -9.10
N ARG A 50 6.29 -7.31 -8.70
CA ARG A 50 4.86 -7.68 -8.68
C ARG A 50 4.07 -6.83 -7.68
N VAL A 51 4.62 -6.58 -6.49
CA VAL A 51 3.98 -5.74 -5.48
C VAL A 51 3.94 -4.29 -5.94
N VAL A 52 5.06 -3.77 -6.46
CA VAL A 52 5.14 -2.40 -7.00
C VAL A 52 4.06 -2.20 -8.07
N ARG A 53 4.02 -3.08 -9.07
CA ARG A 53 3.05 -3.00 -10.16
C ARG A 53 1.60 -3.05 -9.66
N PHE A 54 1.29 -3.99 -8.77
CA PHE A 54 -0.06 -4.10 -8.21
C PHE A 54 -0.47 -2.80 -7.50
N VAL A 55 0.42 -2.23 -6.68
CA VAL A 55 0.13 -1.00 -5.95
C VAL A 55 -0.07 0.18 -6.90
N THR A 56 0.80 0.34 -7.91
CA THR A 56 0.72 1.46 -8.85
C THR A 56 -0.46 1.34 -9.81
N GLU A 57 -0.91 0.13 -10.15
CA GLU A 57 -2.09 -0.11 -11.00
C GLU A 57 -3.42 0.17 -10.26
N HIS A 58 -3.44 0.04 -8.93
CA HIS A 58 -4.66 0.16 -8.11
C HIS A 58 -4.66 1.41 -7.22
N SER A 59 -3.73 2.34 -7.41
CA SER A 59 -3.70 3.59 -6.66
C SER A 59 -3.26 4.76 -7.55
N ARG A 60 -3.15 5.95 -6.98
CA ARG A 60 -2.78 7.17 -7.71
C ARG A 60 -1.31 7.52 -7.57
N ILE A 61 -0.53 6.71 -6.85
CA ILE A 61 0.91 6.91 -6.69
C ILE A 61 1.64 6.53 -7.99
N SER A 62 2.67 7.30 -8.36
CA SER A 62 3.57 6.90 -9.45
C SER A 62 4.50 5.78 -8.99
N GLU A 63 4.94 4.94 -9.93
CA GLU A 63 5.94 3.91 -9.66
C GLU A 63 7.24 4.52 -9.12
N GLU A 64 7.69 5.63 -9.71
CA GLU A 64 8.86 6.38 -9.25
C GLU A 64 8.72 6.78 -7.79
N LYS A 65 7.57 7.38 -7.41
CA LYS A 65 7.34 7.82 -6.03
C LYS A 65 7.27 6.63 -5.07
N PHE A 66 6.60 5.55 -5.46
CA PHE A 66 6.49 4.36 -4.62
C PHE A 66 7.86 3.70 -4.38
N ARG A 67 8.70 3.59 -5.41
CA ARG A 67 10.08 3.11 -5.29
C ARG A 67 10.96 4.05 -4.46
N GLU A 68 10.81 5.37 -4.63
CA GLU A 68 11.49 6.37 -3.81
C GLU A 68 11.18 6.15 -2.32
N LEU A 69 9.90 6.03 -1.96
CA LEU A 69 9.46 5.77 -0.58
C LEU A 69 9.97 4.43 -0.04
N MET A 70 10.04 3.42 -0.91
CA MET A 70 10.51 2.08 -0.55
C MET A 70 11.99 2.06 -0.16
N PHE A 71 12.84 2.80 -0.87
CA PHE A 71 14.29 2.80 -0.63
C PHE A 71 14.81 4.01 0.15
N ARG A 72 13.92 4.94 0.50
CA ARG A 72 14.26 6.07 1.38
C ARG A 72 14.83 5.53 2.70
N THR A 73 15.94 6.12 3.12
CA THR A 73 16.63 5.75 4.36
C THR A 73 16.28 6.79 5.42
N GLY A 74 15.80 6.34 6.59
CA GLY A 74 15.62 7.21 7.77
C GLY A 74 16.94 7.47 8.52
N GLU A 75 16.87 8.14 9.68
CA GLU A 75 18.06 8.42 10.51
C GLU A 75 18.71 7.17 11.11
N LEU A 76 17.98 6.05 11.17
CA LEU A 76 18.48 4.76 11.64
C LEU A 76 18.79 3.85 10.45
N ALA A 77 20.05 3.43 10.30
CA ALA A 77 20.53 2.59 9.18
C ALA A 77 19.83 1.21 9.05
N ARG A 78 18.95 0.82 9.98
CA ARG A 78 18.15 -0.42 9.94
C ARG A 78 16.75 -0.23 9.31
N ASP A 79 16.34 1.02 9.14
CA ASP A 79 15.00 1.42 8.68
C ASP A 79 15.06 1.91 7.23
N ILE A 80 15.38 0.99 6.32
CA ILE A 80 15.07 1.18 4.90
C ILE A 80 13.55 1.07 4.73
N GLY A 81 12.95 2.12 4.19
CA GLY A 81 11.51 2.29 4.00
C GLY A 81 11.00 3.59 4.60
N THR A 82 9.78 3.96 4.24
CA THR A 82 9.10 5.16 4.73
C THR A 82 7.88 4.79 5.55
N VAL A 83 7.72 5.43 6.71
CA VAL A 83 6.47 5.45 7.47
C VAL A 83 5.72 6.71 7.07
N LEU A 84 4.51 6.53 6.54
CA LEU A 84 3.59 7.59 6.15
C LEU A 84 2.53 7.74 7.24
N VAL A 85 2.27 8.97 7.67
CA VAL A 85 1.10 9.27 8.50
C VAL A 85 -0.13 9.39 7.58
N GLY A 86 -1.35 9.25 8.12
CA GLY A 86 -2.57 9.15 7.31
C GLY A 86 -2.73 10.23 6.23
N ARG A 87 -2.35 11.48 6.52
CA ARG A 87 -2.35 12.57 5.52
C ARG A 87 -1.32 12.32 4.41
N ASP A 88 -0.09 11.98 4.76
CA ASP A 88 0.96 11.69 3.78
C ASP A 88 0.55 10.55 2.83
N ALA A 89 -0.11 9.51 3.35
CA ALA A 89 -0.61 8.39 2.55
C ALA A 89 -1.65 8.82 1.51
N VAL A 90 -2.48 9.82 1.84
CA VAL A 90 -3.44 10.42 0.90
C VAL A 90 -2.73 11.32 -0.10
N GLU A 91 -1.78 12.15 0.35
CA GLU A 91 -1.03 13.08 -0.49
C GLU A 91 -0.21 12.37 -1.57
N VAL A 92 0.42 11.23 -1.24
CA VAL A 92 1.15 10.42 -2.23
C VAL A 92 0.23 9.54 -3.08
N GLY A 93 -1.07 9.52 -2.81
CA GLY A 93 -2.06 8.80 -3.62
C GLY A 93 -2.19 7.30 -3.33
N LEU A 94 -1.72 6.83 -2.16
CA LEU A 94 -1.92 5.44 -1.72
C LEU A 94 -3.29 5.21 -1.09
N ILE A 95 -3.91 6.25 -0.51
CA ILE A 95 -5.24 6.21 0.09
C ILE A 95 -6.09 7.35 -0.49
N ASP A 96 -7.39 7.16 -0.63
CA ASP A 96 -8.28 8.19 -1.19
C ASP A 96 -8.53 9.34 -0.21
N GLU A 97 -8.84 9.02 1.06
CA GLU A 97 -9.26 10.03 2.05
C GLU A 97 -8.81 9.73 3.48
N VAL A 98 -8.60 10.82 4.23
CA VAL A 98 -8.51 10.74 5.70
C VAL A 98 -9.92 10.61 6.26
N GLY A 99 -10.18 9.57 7.05
CA GLY A 99 -11.50 9.29 7.60
C GLY A 99 -11.50 8.15 8.61
N GLY A 100 -12.50 8.17 9.48
CA GLY A 100 -12.76 7.10 10.44
C GLY A 100 -13.83 6.13 9.96
N LEU A 101 -14.24 5.24 10.86
CA LEU A 101 -15.27 4.24 10.60
C LEU A 101 -16.60 4.86 10.16
N SER A 102 -16.98 6.00 10.74
CA SER A 102 -18.24 6.68 10.41
C SER A 102 -18.30 7.09 8.93
N GLN A 103 -17.21 7.62 8.37
CA GLN A 103 -17.10 7.98 6.96
C GLN A 103 -17.20 6.73 6.07
N ALA A 104 -16.46 5.68 6.40
CA ALA A 104 -16.47 4.42 5.64
C ALA A 104 -17.86 3.77 5.62
N VAL A 105 -18.55 3.72 6.77
CA VAL A 105 -19.91 3.18 6.88
C VAL A 105 -20.92 4.03 6.11
N ASN A 106 -20.80 5.36 6.14
CA ASN A 106 -21.69 6.24 5.38
C ASN A 106 -21.49 6.08 3.88
N TYR A 107 -20.24 5.94 3.41
CA TYR A 107 -19.95 5.63 2.01
C TYR A 107 -20.57 4.29 1.60
N LEU A 108 -20.40 3.24 2.40
CA LEU A 108 -21.01 1.94 2.14
C LEU A 108 -22.54 2.01 2.06
N LYS A 109 -23.19 2.74 2.99
CA LYS A 109 -24.64 2.95 2.96
C LYS A 109 -25.10 3.67 1.69
N THR A 110 -24.31 4.63 1.21
CA THR A 110 -24.59 5.37 -0.03
C THR A 110 -24.53 4.42 -1.23
N LEU A 111 -23.49 3.58 -1.33
CA LEU A 111 -23.39 2.57 -2.39
C LEU A 111 -24.55 1.57 -2.39
N ILE A 112 -24.99 1.12 -1.20
CA ILE A 112 -26.14 0.22 -1.05
C ILE A 112 -27.43 0.91 -1.53
N ALA A 113 -27.62 2.19 -1.18
CA ALA A 113 -28.80 2.95 -1.57
C ALA A 113 -28.85 3.22 -3.09
N GLU A 114 -27.70 3.43 -3.72
CA GLU A 114 -27.56 3.70 -5.16
C GLU A 114 -27.70 2.43 -6.03
N GLY A 115 -27.85 1.24 -5.40
CA GLY A 115 -27.93 -0.02 -6.13
C GLY A 115 -26.62 -0.38 -6.85
N ALA A 116 -25.49 0.16 -6.39
CA ALA A 116 -24.19 -0.12 -6.99
C ALA A 116 -23.91 -1.63 -6.94
N PRO A 117 -23.44 -2.25 -8.04
CA PRO A 117 -23.07 -3.66 -8.02
C PRO A 117 -22.04 -3.89 -6.91
N GLY A 118 -22.23 -4.95 -6.12
CA GLY A 118 -21.28 -5.31 -5.07
C GLY A 118 -19.86 -5.47 -5.64
N PRO A 119 -18.81 -5.22 -4.83
CA PRO A 119 -17.43 -5.28 -5.30
C PRO A 119 -17.10 -6.74 -5.67
N GLY A 120 -17.20 -7.07 -6.96
CA GLY A 120 -17.08 -8.45 -7.44
C GLY A 120 -17.43 -8.70 -8.89
N GLY A 121 -17.66 -7.66 -9.71
CA GLY A 121 -17.72 -7.81 -11.16
C GLY A 121 -16.33 -8.07 -11.72
N LEU A 122 -15.93 -9.34 -11.76
CA LEU A 122 -14.69 -9.80 -12.40
C LEU A 122 -14.79 -9.51 -13.91
N HIS A 123 -13.87 -8.67 -14.40
CA HIS A 123 -13.43 -8.69 -15.80
C HIS A 123 -12.62 -9.95 -16.08
#